data_AF-A0A429FGB7-F1
#
_entry.id   AF-A0A429FGB7-F1
#
_cell.length_a   1.000
_cell.length_b   1.000
_cell.length_c   1.000
_cell.angle_alpha   90.00
_cell.angle_beta   90.00
_cell.angle_gamma   90.00
#
_symmetry.space_group_name_H-M   'P 1'
#
loop_
_entity.id
_entity.type
_entity.pdbx_description
1 polymer ?
#
loop_
_entity_poly.entity_id
_entity_poly.type
_entity_poly.pdbx_seq_one_letter_code
_entity_poly.pdbx_strand_id
1 'polypeptide(L)'
;MRPGTGTLKLTTFRRRIDAFVHWANTEADRCGLTGETIPPDPLGNIGTARFRRSLAWHIARRPNGLVALAIQYGHLRTAISGAYASRGRGGIHELIDIETVRAVADTVADVHDDLQAGRGVSGPAARRAIKASATAPRFAGTVITATTAKRLLVNEDAIIYDNPHALLLCHYKRGTALCHRDGVKDAPSLDHCVPGCGNIVRTDRHAIQLRERANALDRAASHVPQPVGTRLRANADRLRAHADTHDRTRITLPEDAP
;
A
#
# COMPACT_ATOMS: atom_id res chain seq x y z
N MET A 1 -12.12 -44.69 19.53
CA MET A 1 -10.95 -44.06 20.16
C MET A 1 -10.02 -43.58 19.05
N ARG A 2 -9.99 -42.27 18.73
CA ARG A 2 -9.11 -41.72 17.69
C ARG A 2 -7.71 -41.50 18.27
N PRO A 3 -6.63 -42.02 17.68
CA PRO A 3 -5.28 -41.79 18.19
C PRO A 3 -4.78 -40.39 17.78
N GLY A 4 -4.41 -39.59 18.78
CA GLY A 4 -3.33 -38.59 18.69
C GLY A 4 -3.64 -37.23 18.06
N THR A 5 -4.38 -36.36 18.77
CA THR A 5 -4.14 -34.91 18.71
C THR A 5 -2.80 -34.60 19.40
N GLY A 6 -1.69 -34.99 18.77
CA GLY A 6 -0.35 -34.58 19.18
C GLY A 6 -0.08 -33.16 18.71
N THR A 7 0.25 -32.25 19.62
CA THR A 7 0.72 -30.90 19.31
C THR A 7 1.85 -30.97 18.28
N LEU A 8 1.75 -30.22 17.18
CA LEU A 8 2.79 -30.16 16.15
C LEU A 8 4.15 -29.81 16.77
N LYS A 9 5.11 -30.73 16.70
CA LYS A 9 6.46 -30.51 17.22
C LYS A 9 7.17 -29.39 16.46
N LEU A 10 8.02 -28.63 17.14
CA LEU A 10 8.81 -27.55 16.55
C LEU A 10 9.64 -28.00 15.33
N THR A 11 10.16 -29.22 15.39
CA THR A 11 10.90 -29.87 14.29
C THR A 11 10.02 -30.13 13.07
N THR A 12 8.77 -30.55 13.28
CA THR A 12 7.78 -30.72 12.21
C THR A 12 7.45 -29.38 11.55
N PHE A 13 7.35 -28.30 12.33
CA PHE A 13 7.13 -26.96 11.81
C PHE A 13 8.31 -26.44 10.96
N ARG A 14 9.55 -26.64 11.42
CA ARG A 14 10.74 -26.27 10.64
C ARG A 14 10.76 -26.97 9.28
N ARG A 15 10.55 -28.29 9.26
CA ARG A 15 10.48 -29.06 8.02
C ARG A 15 9.37 -28.59 7.09
N ARG A 16 8.21 -28.18 7.64
CA ARG A 16 7.11 -27.63 6.83
C ARG A 16 7.45 -26.26 6.25
N ILE A 17 8.19 -25.42 6.97
CA ILE A 17 8.67 -24.12 6.45
C ILE A 17 9.66 -24.36 5.33
N ASP A 18 10.62 -25.27 5.50
CA ASP A 18 11.59 -25.61 4.46
C ASP A 18 10.88 -26.16 3.20
N ALA A 19 9.90 -27.06 3.39
CA ALA A 19 9.07 -27.57 2.30
C ALA A 19 8.25 -26.47 1.61
N PHE A 20 7.73 -25.49 2.37
CA PHE A 20 6.99 -24.37 1.82
C PHE A 20 7.89 -23.46 0.98
N VAL A 21 9.10 -23.14 1.45
CA VAL A 21 10.08 -22.34 0.69
C VAL A 21 10.43 -23.04 -0.61
N HIS A 22 10.72 -24.35 -0.55
CA HIS A 22 11.03 -25.14 -1.74
C HIS A 22 9.86 -25.17 -2.73
N TRP A 23 8.65 -25.39 -2.24
CA TRP A 23 7.44 -25.36 -3.06
C TRP A 23 7.22 -24.00 -3.72
N ALA A 24 7.37 -22.90 -2.97
CA ALA A 24 7.19 -21.54 -3.48
C ALA A 24 8.21 -21.21 -4.59
N ASN A 25 9.48 -21.60 -4.41
CA ASN A 25 10.50 -21.40 -5.45
C ASN A 25 10.20 -22.22 -6.71
N THR A 26 9.77 -23.48 -6.54
CA THR A 26 9.37 -24.34 -7.68
C THR A 26 8.19 -23.74 -8.44
N GLU A 27 7.23 -23.15 -7.73
CA GLU A 27 6.06 -22.49 -8.32
C GLU A 27 6.44 -21.21 -9.07
N ALA A 28 7.34 -20.40 -8.51
CA ALA A 28 7.87 -19.20 -9.16
C ALA A 28 8.58 -19.56 -10.47
N ASP A 29 9.42 -20.60 -10.48
CA ASP A 29 10.08 -21.11 -11.68
C ASP A 29 9.07 -21.60 -12.72
N ARG A 30 8.07 -22.37 -12.31
CA ARG A 30 7.00 -22.86 -13.20
C ARG A 30 6.23 -21.72 -13.87
N CYS A 31 6.04 -20.62 -13.15
CA CYS A 31 5.36 -19.42 -13.65
C CYS A 31 6.28 -18.48 -14.44
N GLY A 32 7.57 -18.79 -14.58
CA GLY A 32 8.54 -17.90 -15.24
C GLY A 32 8.89 -16.65 -14.44
N LEU A 33 8.67 -16.65 -13.12
CA LEU A 33 8.91 -15.53 -12.20
C LEU A 33 10.21 -15.76 -11.41
N THR A 34 11.32 -16.00 -12.10
CA THR A 34 12.61 -16.35 -11.45
C THR A 34 13.11 -15.29 -10.47
N GLY A 35 12.77 -14.01 -10.70
CA GLY A 35 13.08 -12.89 -9.80
C GLY A 35 12.29 -12.89 -8.47
N GLU A 36 11.22 -13.67 -8.37
CA GLU A 36 10.38 -13.82 -7.17
C GLU A 36 10.78 -15.04 -6.32
N THR A 37 11.85 -15.75 -6.70
CA THR A 37 12.36 -16.88 -5.92
C THR A 37 12.94 -16.40 -4.59
N ILE A 38 12.67 -17.15 -3.51
CA ILE A 38 13.24 -16.89 -2.19
C ILE A 38 14.71 -17.34 -2.23
N PRO A 39 15.68 -16.41 -2.15
CA PRO A 39 17.09 -16.77 -2.28
C PRO A 39 17.60 -17.52 -1.05
N PRO A 40 18.75 -18.23 -1.17
CA PRO A 40 19.43 -18.80 -0.01
C PRO A 40 19.69 -17.75 1.07
N ASP A 41 19.30 -18.07 2.29
CA ASP A 41 19.41 -17.17 3.42
C ASP A 41 20.82 -17.24 4.04
N PRO A 42 21.54 -16.11 4.20
CA PRO A 42 22.89 -16.10 4.78
C PRO A 42 22.97 -16.68 6.19
N LEU A 43 21.85 -16.70 6.92
CA LEU A 43 21.75 -17.26 8.28
C LEU A 43 21.25 -18.72 8.28
N GLY A 44 21.20 -19.36 7.11
CA GLY A 44 20.67 -20.71 6.92
C GLY A 44 19.15 -20.76 6.97
N ASN A 45 18.60 -21.98 7.02
CA ASN A 45 17.16 -22.26 6.91
C ASN A 45 16.28 -21.35 7.79
N ILE A 46 15.13 -20.97 7.25
CA ILE A 46 14.20 -20.05 7.91
C ILE A 46 13.53 -20.76 9.10
N GLY A 47 14.07 -20.53 10.30
CA GLY A 47 13.48 -21.04 11.54
C GLY A 47 12.10 -20.43 11.82
N THR A 48 11.30 -21.13 12.64
CA THR A 48 9.93 -20.75 13.00
C THR A 48 9.78 -19.32 13.52
N ALA A 49 10.73 -18.83 14.33
CA ALA A 49 10.70 -17.48 14.86
C ALA A 49 10.99 -16.40 13.80
N ARG A 50 11.78 -16.71 12.77
CA ARG A 50 12.05 -15.82 11.63
C ARG A 50 10.86 -15.82 10.68
N PHE A 51 10.34 -17.01 10.33
CA PHE A 51 9.12 -17.18 9.55
C PHE A 51 7.93 -16.41 10.16
N ARG A 52 7.70 -16.56 11.48
CA ARG A 52 6.64 -15.83 12.20
C ARG A 52 6.82 -14.31 12.11
N ARG A 53 8.05 -13.80 12.17
CA ARG A 53 8.33 -12.36 12.07
C ARG A 53 8.08 -11.84 10.65
N SER A 54 8.53 -12.58 9.63
CA SER A 54 8.28 -12.23 8.23
C SER A 54 6.79 -12.26 7.88
N LEU A 55 6.06 -13.25 8.40
CA LEU A 55 4.62 -13.34 8.21
C LEU A 55 3.87 -12.23 8.95
N ALA A 56 4.25 -11.93 10.20
CA ALA A 56 3.70 -10.80 10.94
C ALA A 56 3.92 -9.46 10.21
N TRP A 57 5.12 -9.28 9.65
CA TRP A 57 5.49 -8.11 8.86
C TRP A 57 4.57 -7.94 7.63
N HIS A 58 4.22 -9.04 6.96
CA HIS A 58 3.32 -9.05 5.80
C HIS A 58 1.86 -8.81 6.20
N ILE A 59 1.38 -9.48 7.25
CA ILE A 59 0.01 -9.32 7.75
C ILE A 59 -0.22 -7.87 8.17
N ALA A 60 0.71 -7.28 8.93
CA ALA A 60 0.63 -5.90 9.40
C ALA A 60 0.60 -4.86 8.26
N ARG A 61 1.03 -5.22 7.04
CA ARG A 61 1.02 -4.35 5.85
C ARG A 61 -0.20 -4.52 4.95
N ARG A 62 -1.18 -5.30 5.39
CA ARG A 62 -2.50 -5.38 4.74
C ARG A 62 -3.46 -4.40 5.41
N PRO A 63 -4.50 -3.91 4.70
CA PRO A 63 -5.59 -3.19 5.34
C PRO A 63 -6.14 -3.99 6.53
N ASN A 64 -6.32 -3.35 7.70
CA ASN A 64 -6.69 -3.98 8.98
C ASN A 64 -5.70 -5.04 9.50
N GLY A 65 -4.45 -5.01 9.02
CA GLY A 65 -3.41 -5.99 9.29
C GLY A 65 -3.02 -6.11 10.75
N LEU A 66 -2.91 -4.99 11.48
CA LEU A 66 -2.58 -5.03 12.92
C LEU A 66 -3.70 -5.64 13.76
N VAL A 67 -4.96 -5.39 13.42
CA VAL A 67 -6.12 -6.03 14.07
C VAL A 67 -6.10 -7.52 13.81
N ALA A 68 -5.89 -7.94 12.56
CA ALA A 68 -5.76 -9.34 12.19
C ALA A 68 -4.62 -10.04 12.92
N LEU A 69 -3.45 -9.38 13.05
CA LEU A 69 -2.30 -9.91 13.78
C LEU A 69 -2.59 -10.08 15.28
N ALA A 70 -3.27 -9.12 15.90
CA ALA A 70 -3.67 -9.17 17.30
C ALA A 70 -4.60 -10.37 17.59
N ILE A 71 -5.54 -10.64 16.69
CA ILE A 71 -6.44 -11.80 16.75
C ILE A 71 -5.67 -13.10 16.50
N GLN A 72 -4.93 -13.19 15.39
CA GLN A 72 -4.33 -14.44 14.90
C GLN A 72 -3.21 -14.96 15.80
N TYR A 73 -2.38 -14.08 16.38
CA TYR A 73 -1.19 -14.50 17.13
C TYR A 73 -1.45 -14.58 18.64
N GLY A 74 -2.71 -14.46 19.08
CA GLY A 74 -3.10 -14.62 20.48
C GLY A 74 -2.49 -13.58 21.42
N HIS A 75 -1.87 -12.53 20.86
CA HIS A 75 -1.39 -11.40 21.62
C HIS A 75 -2.53 -10.48 22.05
N LEU A 76 -3.80 -10.87 21.95
CA LEU A 76 -4.91 -10.11 22.51
C LEU A 76 -4.62 -9.66 23.94
N ARG A 77 -3.92 -10.42 24.80
CA ARG A 77 -3.56 -9.89 26.13
C ARG A 77 -2.30 -9.01 26.13
N THR A 78 -1.23 -9.27 25.40
CA THR A 78 -0.03 -8.39 25.44
C THR A 78 -0.14 -7.17 24.51
N ALA A 79 -0.93 -7.30 23.46
CA ALA A 79 -1.33 -6.30 22.49
C ALA A 79 -2.73 -5.72 22.76
N ILE A 80 -3.48 -6.14 23.80
CA ILE A 80 -4.64 -5.38 24.35
C ILE A 80 -4.45 -4.96 25.81
N SER A 81 -3.74 -5.73 26.64
CA SER A 81 -3.36 -5.38 28.02
C SER A 81 -1.98 -4.71 28.14
N GLY A 82 -1.25 -4.51 27.04
CA GLY A 82 -0.10 -3.63 26.96
C GLY A 82 -0.42 -2.48 26.00
N ALA A 83 -0.84 -1.34 26.56
CA ALA A 83 -1.07 -0.07 25.84
C ALA A 83 -2.24 0.06 24.83
N TYR A 84 -3.04 -0.98 24.56
CA TYR A 84 -4.14 -0.90 23.56
C TYR A 84 -5.53 -0.57 24.15
N ALA A 85 -5.81 -0.99 25.39
CA ALA A 85 -6.99 -0.55 26.13
C ALA A 85 -6.56 0.51 27.16
N SER A 86 -6.84 1.77 26.84
CA SER A 86 -6.49 3.00 27.58
C SER A 86 -6.35 2.86 29.10
N ARG A 87 -5.13 3.09 29.61
CA ARG A 87 -4.86 3.92 30.80
C ARG A 87 -3.52 4.67 30.69
N GLY A 88 -3.18 5.16 29.50
CA GLY A 88 -2.04 6.06 29.26
C GLY A 88 -2.41 7.07 28.19
N ARG A 89 -1.87 8.29 28.26
CA ARG A 89 -2.29 9.48 27.48
C ARG A 89 -2.09 9.39 25.93
N GLY A 90 -1.99 8.20 25.33
CA GLY A 90 -1.65 7.98 23.91
C GLY A 90 -2.53 6.98 23.10
N GLY A 91 -2.97 5.85 23.68
CA GLY A 91 -4.03 4.96 23.14
C GLY A 91 -3.94 4.50 21.66
N ILE A 92 -5.10 4.16 21.08
CA ILE A 92 -5.30 3.66 19.70
C ILE A 92 -4.86 4.66 18.60
N HIS A 93 -4.88 5.95 18.91
CA HIS A 93 -4.49 7.00 17.96
C HIS A 93 -3.02 6.92 17.57
N GLU A 94 -2.13 6.59 18.51
CA GLU A 94 -0.70 6.43 18.21
C GLU A 94 -0.41 5.26 17.25
N LEU A 95 -1.25 4.23 17.28
CA LEU A 95 -1.13 3.10 16.37
C LEU A 95 -1.58 3.47 14.96
N ILE A 96 -2.70 4.19 14.86
CA ILE A 96 -3.19 4.73 13.59
C ILE A 96 -2.13 5.66 12.98
N ASP A 97 -1.47 6.48 13.79
CA ASP A 97 -0.39 7.35 13.31
C ASP A 97 0.78 6.54 12.74
N ILE A 98 1.23 5.50 13.46
CA ILE A 98 2.32 4.62 13.02
C ILE A 98 1.93 3.88 11.73
N GLU A 99 0.72 3.33 11.64
CA GLU A 99 0.22 2.64 10.45
C GLU A 99 0.15 3.59 9.25
N THR A 100 -0.39 4.79 9.46
CA THR A 100 -0.49 5.81 8.41
C THR A 100 0.89 6.15 7.87
N VAL A 101 1.88 6.39 8.75
CA VAL A 101 3.25 6.72 8.32
C VAL A 101 3.94 5.54 7.65
N ARG A 102 3.66 4.30 8.06
CA ARG A 102 4.18 3.11 7.37
C ARG A 102 3.62 3.00 5.96
N ALA A 103 2.30 3.15 5.80
CA ALA A 103 1.66 3.11 4.49
C ALA A 103 2.18 4.24 3.57
N VAL A 104 2.42 5.43 4.14
CA VAL A 104 3.07 6.53 3.43
C VAL A 104 4.49 6.16 3.02
N ALA A 105 5.29 5.59 3.92
CA ALA A 105 6.66 5.19 3.60
C ALA A 105 6.71 4.15 2.48
N ASP A 106 5.83 3.15 2.53
CA ASP A 106 5.69 2.14 1.47
C ASP A 106 5.27 2.81 0.14
N THR A 107 4.30 3.72 0.16
CA THR A 107 3.87 4.48 -1.04
C THR A 107 4.99 5.34 -1.63
N VAL A 108 5.76 6.01 -0.78
CA VAL A 108 6.89 6.87 -1.17
C VAL A 108 8.02 6.03 -1.77
N ALA A 109 8.26 4.84 -1.22
CA ALA A 109 9.22 3.86 -1.77
C ALA A 109 8.76 3.31 -3.13
N ASP A 110 7.51 2.87 -3.25
CA ASP A 110 6.96 2.38 -4.52
C ASP A 110 7.09 3.45 -5.63
N VAL A 111 6.76 4.70 -5.33
CA VAL A 111 6.92 5.81 -6.28
C VAL A 111 8.39 6.06 -6.62
N HIS A 112 9.30 5.92 -5.67
CA HIS A 112 10.74 6.07 -5.91
C HIS A 112 11.25 4.98 -6.86
N ASP A 113 10.95 3.72 -6.56
CA ASP A 113 11.39 2.56 -7.35
C ASP A 113 10.78 2.59 -8.76
N ASP A 114 9.51 2.98 -8.88
CA ASP A 114 8.84 3.24 -10.16
C ASP A 114 9.62 4.25 -11.00
N LEU A 115 9.95 5.41 -10.40
CA LEU A 115 10.68 6.49 -11.08
C LEU A 115 12.10 6.06 -11.48
N GLN A 116 12.81 5.30 -10.64
CA GLN A 116 14.13 4.75 -10.97
C GLN A 116 14.06 3.73 -12.11
N ALA A 117 12.97 2.97 -12.19
CA ALA A 117 12.73 2.04 -13.29
C ALA A 117 12.20 2.71 -14.59
N GLY A 118 12.27 4.05 -14.67
CA GLY A 118 11.82 4.82 -15.84
C GLY A 118 10.30 5.00 -15.95
N ARG A 119 9.52 4.60 -14.95
CA ARG A 119 8.07 4.89 -14.91
C ARG A 119 7.81 6.36 -14.60
N GLY A 120 6.68 6.87 -15.06
CA GLY A 120 6.31 8.27 -14.93
C GLY A 120 5.25 8.54 -13.87
N VAL A 121 5.21 9.80 -13.41
CA VAL A 121 4.14 10.33 -12.55
C VAL A 121 3.52 11.60 -13.15
N SER A 122 2.21 11.75 -13.04
CA SER A 122 1.46 12.89 -13.58
C SER A 122 0.51 13.50 -12.55
N GLY A 123 -0.08 14.64 -12.90
CA GLY A 123 -1.05 15.36 -12.08
C GLY A 123 -0.49 16.63 -11.44
N PRO A 124 -1.36 17.49 -10.88
CA PRO A 124 -0.95 18.80 -10.34
C PRO A 124 0.11 18.70 -9.23
N ALA A 125 0.12 17.60 -8.48
CA ALA A 125 1.06 17.37 -7.40
C ALA A 125 2.29 16.53 -7.80
N ALA A 126 2.44 16.14 -9.07
CA ALA A 126 3.48 15.23 -9.54
C ALA A 126 4.90 15.64 -9.12
N ARG A 127 5.26 16.92 -9.35
CA ARG A 127 6.60 17.43 -8.97
C ARG A 127 6.86 17.35 -7.46
N ARG A 128 5.83 17.55 -6.64
CA ARG A 128 5.96 17.41 -5.17
C ARG A 128 6.14 15.95 -4.77
N ALA A 129 5.39 15.04 -5.41
CA ALA A 129 5.54 13.62 -5.19
C ALA A 129 6.92 13.10 -5.59
N ILE A 130 7.49 13.56 -6.72
CA ILE A 130 8.88 13.25 -7.11
C ILE A 130 9.87 13.73 -6.05
N LYS A 131 9.70 14.96 -5.54
CA LYS A 131 10.56 15.48 -4.47
C LYS A 131 10.44 14.67 -3.18
N ALA A 132 9.22 14.24 -2.83
CA ALA A 132 8.97 13.42 -1.65
C ALA A 132 9.56 12.01 -1.80
N SER A 133 9.40 11.38 -2.96
CA SER A 133 9.94 10.04 -3.26
C SER A 133 11.46 9.98 -3.23
N ALA A 134 12.16 11.08 -3.53
CA ALA A 134 13.61 11.18 -3.33
C ALA A 134 14.05 10.97 -1.86
N THR A 135 13.14 11.07 -0.89
CA THR A 135 13.42 10.79 0.52
C THR A 135 13.19 9.33 0.92
N ALA A 136 12.67 8.49 0.02
CA ALA A 136 12.35 7.08 0.26
C ALA A 136 13.49 6.29 0.94
N PRO A 137 14.77 6.42 0.56
CA PRO A 137 15.86 5.66 1.18
C PRO A 137 15.99 5.87 2.69
N ARG A 138 15.47 6.99 3.23
CA ARG A 138 15.49 7.27 4.68
C ARG A 138 14.54 6.39 5.48
N PHE A 139 13.52 5.81 4.83
CA PHE A 139 12.56 4.92 5.48
C PHE A 139 13.03 3.46 5.47
N ALA A 140 13.96 3.09 4.57
CA ALA A 140 14.47 1.73 4.46
C ALA A 140 15.16 1.30 5.77
N GLY A 141 14.62 0.28 6.43
CA GLY A 141 15.16 -0.27 7.68
C GLY A 141 14.91 0.58 8.94
N THR A 142 14.23 1.73 8.83
CA THR A 142 13.98 2.63 9.97
C THR A 142 12.81 2.15 10.82
N VAL A 143 13.01 2.08 12.15
CA VAL A 143 11.93 1.79 13.10
C VAL A 143 11.07 3.03 13.30
N ILE A 144 9.82 2.99 12.83
CA ILE A 144 8.83 4.07 13.06
C ILE A 144 8.22 3.93 14.45
N THR A 145 8.55 4.88 15.34
CA THR A 145 7.97 5.03 16.68
C THR A 145 6.78 6.00 16.66
N ALA A 146 5.91 5.99 17.69
CA ALA A 146 4.77 6.91 17.80
C ALA A 146 5.19 8.39 17.69
N THR A 147 6.28 8.78 18.36
CA THR A 147 6.83 10.15 18.30
C THR A 147 7.29 10.50 16.89
N THR A 148 7.96 9.57 16.20
CA THR A 148 8.43 9.78 14.83
C THR A 148 7.25 9.86 13.86
N ALA A 149 6.22 9.04 14.08
CA ALA A 149 5.01 9.04 13.28
C ALA A 149 4.27 10.38 13.38
N LYS A 150 4.00 10.87 14.59
CA LYS A 150 3.39 12.19 14.82
C LYS A 150 4.16 13.31 14.12
N ARG A 151 5.49 13.32 14.23
CA ARG A 151 6.33 14.33 13.56
C ARG A 151 6.23 14.26 12.03
N LEU A 152 6.14 13.05 11.47
CA LEU A 152 6.02 12.86 10.02
C LEU A 152 4.63 13.26 9.51
N LEU A 153 3.56 12.97 10.24
CA LEU A 153 2.19 13.31 9.84
C LEU A 153 1.95 14.81 9.75
N VAL A 154 2.66 15.60 10.56
CA VAL A 154 2.59 17.07 10.48
C VAL A 154 3.38 17.61 9.28
N ASN A 155 4.26 16.82 8.67
CA ASN A 155 5.05 17.22 7.51
C ASN A 155 4.28 16.97 6.19
N GLU A 156 3.47 17.96 5.77
CA GLU A 156 2.70 17.90 4.52
C GLU A 156 3.55 17.68 3.25
N ASP A 157 4.87 17.92 3.28
CA ASP A 157 5.73 17.67 2.12
C ASP A 157 6.12 16.19 1.98
N ALA A 158 6.04 15.40 3.05
CA ALA A 158 6.42 13.99 3.07
C ALA A 158 5.24 13.01 2.90
N ILE A 159 4.02 13.45 3.18
CA ILE A 159 2.86 12.56 3.28
C ILE A 159 2.16 12.40 1.92
N ILE A 160 2.20 11.17 1.39
CA ILE A 160 1.45 10.74 0.21
C ILE A 160 0.50 9.62 0.63
N TYR A 161 -0.79 9.87 0.48
CA TYR A 161 -1.82 8.85 0.74
C TYR A 161 -2.16 8.11 -0.54
N ASP A 162 -2.22 6.79 -0.49
CA ASP A 162 -2.82 5.98 -1.55
C ASP A 162 -4.36 6.06 -1.49
N ASN A 163 -5.01 6.24 -2.64
CA ASN A 163 -6.45 6.15 -2.80
C ASN A 163 -6.80 5.12 -3.89
N PRO A 164 -6.88 3.83 -3.52
CA PRO A 164 -7.17 2.78 -4.48
C PRO A 164 -8.58 2.87 -5.07
N HIS A 165 -9.53 3.51 -4.39
CA HIS A 165 -10.89 3.70 -4.90
C HIS A 165 -10.94 4.75 -6.03
N ALA A 166 -10.14 5.81 -5.92
CA ALA A 166 -10.05 6.87 -6.93
C ALA A 166 -8.92 6.63 -7.96
N LEU A 167 -8.13 5.56 -7.80
CA LEU A 167 -7.01 5.18 -8.65
C LEU A 167 -6.03 6.34 -8.84
N LEU A 168 -5.56 6.88 -7.70
CA LEU A 168 -4.60 7.97 -7.62
C LEU A 168 -3.93 7.99 -6.25
N LEU A 169 -2.81 8.69 -6.15
CA LEU A 169 -2.22 9.12 -4.89
C LEU A 169 -2.64 10.56 -4.57
N CYS A 170 -2.68 10.89 -3.28
CA CYS A 170 -2.96 12.20 -2.74
C CYS A 170 -1.73 12.72 -1.98
N HIS A 171 -0.94 13.59 -2.62
CA HIS A 171 0.10 14.37 -1.94
C HIS A 171 -0.59 15.55 -1.26
N TYR A 172 -1.06 15.33 -0.04
CA TYR A 172 -2.07 16.17 0.61
C TYR A 172 -1.50 17.51 1.06
N LYS A 173 -2.02 18.60 0.50
CA LYS A 173 -1.92 19.95 1.06
C LYS A 173 -3.31 20.49 1.35
N ARG A 174 -3.54 20.92 2.59
CA ARG A 174 -4.83 21.44 3.06
C ARG A 174 -5.37 22.55 2.16
N GLY A 175 -4.53 23.52 1.82
CA GLY A 175 -4.92 24.69 1.04
C GLY A 175 -5.43 24.40 -0.38
N THR A 176 -5.21 23.19 -0.91
CA THR A 176 -5.69 22.78 -2.25
C THR A 176 -6.62 21.57 -2.20
N ALA A 177 -7.04 21.16 -1.00
CA ALA A 177 -7.86 19.97 -0.78
C ALA A 177 -9.34 20.25 -1.03
N LEU A 178 -9.83 19.88 -2.21
CA LEU A 178 -11.25 20.01 -2.57
C LEU A 178 -12.18 19.00 -1.84
N CYS A 179 -11.63 18.03 -1.10
CA CYS A 179 -12.42 17.03 -0.37
C CYS A 179 -13.00 17.57 0.96
N HIS A 180 -12.60 18.75 1.41
CA HIS A 180 -13.08 19.36 2.66
C HIS A 180 -14.22 20.33 2.36
N ARG A 181 -15.46 19.82 2.33
CA ARG A 181 -16.66 20.67 2.13
C ARG A 181 -17.09 21.40 3.42
N ASP A 182 -16.91 20.76 4.58
CA ASP A 182 -17.54 21.18 5.84
C ASP A 182 -16.54 21.34 7.00
N GLY A 183 -15.49 22.14 6.80
CA GLY A 183 -14.58 22.57 7.88
C GLY A 183 -13.14 22.10 7.77
N VAL A 184 -12.36 22.45 8.79
CA VAL A 184 -10.91 22.22 8.85
C VAL A 184 -10.62 20.79 9.29
N LYS A 185 -9.89 20.02 8.48
CA LYS A 185 -9.38 18.69 8.87
C LYS A 185 -7.86 18.61 8.70
N ASP A 186 -7.23 17.77 9.52
CA ASP A 186 -5.79 17.52 9.49
C ASP A 186 -5.36 16.44 8.48
N ALA A 187 -6.33 15.73 7.87
CA ALA A 187 -6.10 14.64 6.92
C ALA A 187 -7.09 14.71 5.72
N PRO A 188 -6.75 14.10 4.55
CA PRO A 188 -7.66 14.07 3.41
C PRO A 188 -8.89 13.20 3.69
N SER A 189 -10.03 13.59 3.13
CA SER A 189 -11.23 12.73 3.09
C SER A 189 -11.23 11.95 1.78
N LEU A 190 -10.57 10.78 1.76
CA LEU A 190 -10.32 10.00 0.54
C LEU A 190 -11.61 9.54 -0.16
N ASP A 191 -12.68 9.25 0.60
CA ASP A 191 -14.01 8.89 0.06
C ASP A 191 -14.71 10.07 -0.65
N HIS A 192 -14.26 11.29 -0.38
CA HIS A 192 -14.80 12.53 -0.95
C HIS A 192 -13.82 13.14 -1.97
N CYS A 193 -12.97 12.33 -2.59
CA CYS A 193 -12.03 12.78 -3.60
C CYS A 193 -12.76 13.45 -4.78
N VAL A 194 -12.32 14.64 -5.17
CA VAL A 194 -12.93 15.43 -6.24
C VAL A 194 -11.99 15.45 -7.46
N PRO A 195 -12.49 15.09 -8.67
CA PRO A 195 -11.72 15.25 -9.90
C PRO A 195 -11.27 16.70 -10.09
N GLY A 196 -9.98 16.91 -10.37
CA GLY A 196 -9.39 18.26 -10.51
C GLY A 196 -8.76 18.82 -9.24
N CYS A 197 -8.77 18.08 -8.12
CA CYS A 197 -8.07 18.47 -6.91
C CYS A 197 -6.55 18.65 -7.14
N GLY A 198 -5.96 19.72 -6.58
CA GLY A 198 -4.54 20.06 -6.72
C GLY A 198 -3.56 19.11 -6.00
N ASN A 199 -4.09 18.13 -5.27
CA ASN A 199 -3.32 17.11 -4.55
C ASN A 199 -3.18 15.79 -5.34
N ILE A 200 -3.80 15.69 -6.51
CA ILE A 200 -3.81 14.44 -7.30
C ILE A 200 -2.45 14.16 -7.91
N VAL A 201 -2.02 12.91 -7.77
CA VAL A 201 -0.88 12.30 -8.46
C VAL A 201 -1.33 10.96 -9.06
N ARG A 202 -0.90 10.64 -10.26
CA ARG A 202 -1.10 9.31 -10.87
C ARG A 202 0.23 8.75 -11.35
N THR A 203 0.38 7.44 -11.25
CA THR A 203 1.53 6.67 -11.73
C THR A 203 1.12 5.86 -12.96
N ASP A 204 2.08 5.29 -13.69
CA ASP A 204 1.78 4.38 -14.81
C ASP A 204 0.87 3.21 -14.39
N ARG A 205 1.06 2.67 -13.18
CA ARG A 205 0.19 1.64 -12.59
C ARG A 205 -1.26 2.10 -12.51
N HIS A 206 -1.49 3.34 -12.07
CA HIS A 206 -2.85 3.90 -12.02
C HIS A 206 -3.46 4.05 -13.40
N ALA A 207 -2.68 4.45 -14.42
CA ALA A 207 -3.16 4.53 -15.80
C ALA A 207 -3.62 3.16 -16.34
N ILE A 208 -2.89 2.09 -16.03
CA ILE A 208 -3.28 0.71 -16.35
C ILE A 208 -4.60 0.35 -15.65
N GLN A 209 -4.67 0.55 -14.32
CA GLN A 209 -5.87 0.22 -13.53
C GLN A 209 -7.11 1.02 -13.96
N LEU A 210 -6.93 2.28 -14.36
CA LEU A 210 -8.01 3.12 -14.91
C LEU A 210 -8.59 2.50 -16.19
N ARG A 211 -7.73 2.01 -17.09
CA ARG A 211 -8.14 1.34 -18.33
C ARG A 211 -8.82 0.00 -18.06
N GLU A 212 -8.28 -0.80 -17.15
CA GLU A 212 -8.89 -2.06 -16.72
C GLU A 212 -10.30 -1.83 -16.15
N ARG A 213 -10.45 -0.83 -15.28
CA ARG A 213 -11.74 -0.46 -14.69
C ARG A 213 -12.71 0.06 -15.75
N ALA A 214 -12.26 0.89 -16.68
CA ALA A 214 -13.07 1.35 -17.81
C ALA A 214 -13.60 0.18 -18.65
N ASN A 215 -12.72 -0.76 -19.00
CA ASN A 215 -13.10 -1.95 -19.77
C ASN A 215 -14.11 -2.83 -19.01
N ALA A 216 -13.98 -2.95 -17.69
CA ALA A 216 -14.96 -3.66 -16.87
C ALA A 216 -16.34 -2.96 -16.88
N LEU A 217 -16.37 -1.62 -16.82
CA LEU A 217 -17.62 -0.86 -16.88
C LEU A 217 -18.30 -0.98 -18.25
N ASP A 218 -17.54 -0.98 -19.34
CA ASP A 218 -18.11 -1.14 -20.69
C ASP A 218 -18.69 -2.54 -20.93
N ARG A 219 -18.01 -3.58 -20.44
CA ARG A 219 -18.58 -4.93 -20.45
C ARG A 219 -19.89 -4.96 -19.67
N ALA A 220 -19.92 -4.42 -18.46
CA ALA A 220 -21.14 -4.36 -17.65
C ALA A 220 -22.25 -3.55 -18.33
N ALA A 221 -21.92 -2.46 -19.04
CA ALA A 221 -22.86 -1.61 -19.75
C ALA A 221 -23.66 -2.34 -20.84
N SER A 222 -23.13 -3.45 -21.37
CA SER A 222 -23.78 -4.28 -22.39
C SER A 222 -24.82 -5.24 -21.81
N HIS A 223 -24.88 -5.39 -20.48
CA HIS A 223 -25.73 -6.35 -19.77
C HIS A 223 -26.74 -5.67 -18.83
N VAL A 224 -26.93 -4.36 -18.94
CA VAL A 224 -27.85 -3.58 -18.09
C VAL A 224 -28.79 -2.73 -18.95
N PRO A 225 -29.93 -2.26 -18.41
CA PRO A 225 -30.84 -1.37 -19.12
C PRO A 225 -30.12 -0.13 -19.68
N GLN A 226 -30.58 0.34 -20.85
CA GLN A 226 -29.93 1.41 -21.61
C GLN A 226 -29.57 2.66 -20.79
N PRO A 227 -30.43 3.17 -19.86
CA PRO A 227 -30.07 4.35 -19.07
C PRO A 227 -28.88 4.10 -18.13
N VAL A 228 -28.80 2.90 -17.55
CA VAL A 228 -27.68 2.50 -16.69
C VAL A 228 -26.44 2.27 -17.54
N GLY A 229 -26.58 1.58 -18.68
CA GLY A 229 -25.48 1.32 -19.60
C GLY A 229 -24.83 2.62 -20.11
N THR A 230 -25.65 3.63 -20.43
CA THR A 230 -25.15 4.96 -20.84
C THR A 230 -24.30 5.62 -19.74
N ARG A 231 -24.75 5.56 -18.48
CA ARG A 231 -23.99 6.12 -17.34
C ARG A 231 -22.68 5.36 -17.10
N LEU A 232 -22.68 4.04 -17.28
CA LEU A 232 -21.47 3.22 -17.14
C LEU A 232 -20.44 3.54 -18.22
N ARG A 233 -20.86 3.65 -19.49
CA ARG A 233 -19.97 4.06 -20.60
C ARG A 233 -19.40 5.46 -20.37
N ALA A 234 -20.24 6.42 -19.98
CA ALA A 234 -19.78 7.77 -19.65
C ALA A 234 -18.81 7.81 -18.44
N ASN A 235 -18.87 6.81 -17.55
CA ASN A 235 -17.87 6.65 -16.49
C ASN A 235 -16.57 6.05 -17.05
N ALA A 236 -16.67 4.98 -17.85
CA ALA A 236 -15.53 4.37 -18.54
C ALA A 236 -14.73 5.40 -19.35
N ASP A 237 -15.40 6.26 -20.11
CA ASP A 237 -14.76 7.33 -20.90
C ASP A 237 -14.00 8.33 -20.04
N ARG A 238 -14.56 8.70 -18.86
CA ARG A 238 -13.85 9.57 -17.90
C ARG A 238 -12.60 8.90 -17.34
N LEU A 239 -12.66 7.61 -17.02
CA LEU A 239 -11.50 6.86 -16.54
C LEU A 239 -10.40 6.76 -17.62
N ARG A 240 -10.78 6.50 -18.87
CA ARG A 240 -9.84 6.51 -20.02
C ARG A 240 -9.19 7.88 -20.19
N ALA A 241 -9.99 8.96 -20.16
CA ALA A 241 -9.46 10.31 -20.26
C ALA A 241 -8.44 10.65 -19.16
N HIS A 242 -8.61 10.12 -17.94
CA HIS A 242 -7.60 10.24 -16.88
C HIS A 242 -6.31 9.48 -17.18
N ALA A 243 -6.39 8.27 -17.74
CA ALA A 243 -5.23 7.49 -18.15
C ALA A 243 -4.49 8.16 -19.32
N ASP A 244 -5.22 8.65 -20.34
CA ASP A 244 -4.63 9.31 -21.49
C ASP A 244 -3.99 10.66 -21.12
N THR A 245 -4.60 11.37 -20.16
CA THR A 245 -3.98 12.56 -19.57
C THR A 245 -2.68 12.21 -18.86
N HIS A 246 -2.62 11.07 -18.16
CA HIS A 246 -1.38 10.62 -17.53
C HIS A 246 -0.30 10.37 -18.57
N ASP A 247 -0.57 9.56 -19.61
CA ASP A 247 0.42 9.23 -20.63
C ASP A 247 1.00 10.47 -21.32
N ARG A 248 0.16 11.48 -21.60
CA ARG A 248 0.57 12.73 -22.24
C ARG A 248 1.38 13.68 -21.34
N THR A 249 1.18 13.62 -20.02
CA THR A 249 1.68 14.63 -19.08
C THR A 249 2.62 14.08 -18.00
N ARG A 250 2.87 12.77 -18.00
CA ARG A 250 3.74 12.14 -17.02
C ARG A 250 5.17 12.68 -17.14
N ILE A 251 5.76 12.90 -15.97
CA ILE A 251 7.13 13.30 -15.78
C ILE A 251 7.89 12.02 -15.41
N THR A 252 8.92 11.68 -16.18
CA THR A 252 9.90 10.65 -15.85
C THR A 252 11.15 11.31 -15.27
N LEU A 253 11.99 10.54 -14.58
CA LEU A 253 13.34 11.01 -14.31
C LEU A 253 14.12 11.09 -15.64
N PRO A 254 15.08 12.03 -15.77
CA PRO A 254 16.01 11.99 -16.88
C PRO A 254 16.71 10.63 -16.89
N GLU A 255 16.82 10.00 -18.07
CA GLU A 255 17.84 8.97 -18.28
C GLU A 255 19.18 9.63 -17.91
N ASP A 256 19.95 9.03 -17.01
CA ASP A 256 21.27 9.56 -16.65
C ASP A 256 22.04 9.84 -17.94
N ALA A 257 22.22 11.12 -18.26
CA ALA A 257 23.06 11.52 -19.36
C ALA A 257 24.49 11.10 -18.97
N PRO A 258 25.19 10.31 -19.80
CA PRO A 258 26.53 9.85 -19.50
C PRO A 258 27.52 11.02 -19.31
#